data_AF-A0A2K6L861-F1
#
_entry.id   AF-A0A2K6L861-F1
#
_cell.length_a   1.000
_cell.length_b   1.000
_cell.length_c   1.000
_cell.angle_alpha   90.00
_cell.angle_beta   90.00
_cell.angle_gamma   90.00
#
_symmetry.space_group_name_H-M   'P 1'
#
loop_
_entity.id
_entity.type
_entity.pdbx_description
1 polymer ?
#
loop_
_entity_poly.entity_id
_entity_poly.type
_entity_poly.pdbx_seq_one_letter_code
_entity_poly.pdbx_strand_id
1 'polypeptide(L)'
;MTNTKGKRRGTRYMFSRPFRNHGVAVPLVTYMQIYKKGDIVNIKGIGTVQSGMPHRCYHGKTGRVYNVPQHAVGIVVNKQGQDSCQEN
;
A
#
# COMPACT_ATOMS: atom_id res chain seq x y z
N MET A 1 24.36 13.34 10.68
CA MET A 1 24.01 12.47 9.52
C MET A 1 22.61 12.81 9.04
N THR A 2 22.51 13.43 7.86
CA THR A 2 21.22 13.72 7.22
C THR A 2 20.74 12.50 6.46
N ASN A 3 19.50 12.11 6.74
CA ASN A 3 18.92 10.98 6.05
C ASN A 3 18.23 11.42 4.74
N THR A 4 18.30 10.60 3.69
CA THR A 4 17.61 10.83 2.43
C THR A 4 16.08 10.87 2.59
N LYS A 5 15.39 11.60 1.69
CA LYS A 5 13.92 11.79 1.69
C LYS A 5 13.20 10.99 0.60
N GLY A 6 13.81 9.90 0.13
CA GLY A 6 13.23 9.06 -0.93
C GLY A 6 11.94 8.33 -0.51
N LYS A 7 11.00 8.18 -1.45
CA LYS A 7 9.66 7.58 -1.25
C LYS A 7 9.68 6.15 -0.68
N ARG A 8 10.76 5.38 -0.92
CA ARG A 8 10.93 3.98 -0.45
C ARG A 8 12.07 3.81 0.55
N ARG A 9 12.52 4.89 1.19
CA ARG A 9 13.55 4.78 2.23
C ARG A 9 13.04 3.93 3.40
N GLY A 10 13.88 3.05 3.94
CA GLY A 10 13.58 2.27 5.15
C GLY A 10 12.47 1.23 4.96
N THR A 11 12.17 0.79 3.74
CA THR A 11 11.13 -0.21 3.47
C THR A 11 11.68 -1.61 3.19
N ARG A 12 12.96 -1.87 3.51
CA ARG A 12 13.67 -3.13 3.18
C ARG A 12 12.85 -4.38 3.58
N TYR A 13 12.38 -4.40 4.83
CA TYR A 13 11.58 -5.51 5.37
C TYR A 13 10.07 -5.28 5.30
N MET A 14 9.63 -4.03 5.08
CA MET A 14 8.19 -3.71 5.05
C MET A 14 7.49 -4.24 3.81
N PHE A 15 8.17 -4.19 2.66
CA PHE A 15 7.65 -4.66 1.37
C PHE A 15 8.27 -5.98 0.92
N SER A 16 9.20 -6.55 1.70
CA SER A 16 9.75 -7.87 1.41
C SER A 16 8.66 -8.94 1.48
N ARG A 17 8.72 -9.90 0.56
CA ARG A 17 7.84 -11.07 0.60
C ARG A 17 8.24 -12.00 1.76
N PRO A 18 7.27 -12.69 2.38
CA PRO A 18 7.60 -13.72 3.36
C PRO A 18 8.38 -14.86 2.71
N PHE A 19 9.10 -15.63 3.53
CA PHE A 19 9.89 -16.75 3.07
C PHE A 19 9.06 -17.71 2.20
N ARG A 20 9.66 -18.21 1.11
CA ARG A 20 9.03 -19.12 0.12
C ARG A 20 7.78 -18.59 -0.58
N ASN A 21 7.50 -17.28 -0.50
CA ASN A 21 6.37 -16.66 -1.17
C ASN A 21 6.81 -15.75 -2.34
N HIS A 22 7.90 -16.08 -3.05
CA HIS A 22 8.41 -15.28 -4.16
C HIS A 22 7.73 -15.67 -5.50
N GLY A 23 7.81 -14.81 -6.54
CA GLY A 23 7.28 -15.10 -7.88
C GLY A 23 5.79 -14.72 -8.08
N VAL A 24 5.07 -15.49 -8.90
CA VAL A 24 3.61 -15.37 -9.16
C VAL A 24 2.82 -15.88 -7.95
N ALA A 25 3.09 -15.28 -6.81
CA ALA A 25 2.53 -15.65 -5.53
C ALA A 25 1.52 -14.60 -5.03
N VAL A 26 1.01 -13.78 -5.96
CA VAL A 26 -0.20 -12.99 -5.74
C VAL A 26 -1.37 -13.85 -6.21
N PRO A 27 -2.16 -14.42 -5.29
CA PRO A 27 -3.23 -15.34 -5.67
C PRO A 27 -4.29 -14.61 -6.49
N LEU A 28 -4.87 -15.30 -7.47
CA LEU A 28 -5.94 -14.77 -8.34
C LEU A 28 -7.10 -14.14 -7.55
N VAL A 29 -7.37 -14.67 -6.35
CA VAL A 29 -8.36 -14.15 -5.39
C VAL A 29 -8.16 -12.65 -5.12
N THR A 30 -6.92 -12.17 -4.98
CA THR A 30 -6.66 -10.75 -4.70
C THR A 30 -7.01 -9.83 -5.87
N TYR A 31 -6.93 -10.32 -7.10
CA TYR A 31 -7.30 -9.56 -8.30
C TYR A 31 -8.81 -9.53 -8.53
N MET A 32 -9.49 -10.64 -8.23
CA MET A 32 -10.95 -10.76 -8.42
C MET A 32 -11.77 -10.26 -7.22
N GLN A 33 -11.10 -9.74 -6.19
CA GLN A 33 -11.79 -9.24 -5.00
C GLN A 33 -12.63 -8.01 -5.34
N ILE A 34 -13.93 -8.10 -5.08
CA ILE A 34 -14.88 -7.04 -5.37
C ILE A 34 -14.83 -6.01 -4.25
N TYR A 35 -14.58 -4.74 -4.60
CA TYR A 35 -14.63 -3.61 -3.69
C TYR A 35 -15.79 -2.70 -4.04
N LYS A 36 -16.56 -2.27 -3.04
CA LYS A 36 -17.65 -1.31 -3.19
C LYS A 36 -17.33 -0.02 -2.41
N LYS A 37 -17.97 1.08 -2.81
CA LYS A 37 -17.86 2.35 -2.08
C LYS A 37 -18.43 2.17 -0.67
N GLY A 38 -17.70 2.66 0.33
CA GLY A 38 -18.06 2.53 1.74
C GLY A 38 -17.44 1.34 2.47
N ASP A 39 -16.87 0.37 1.75
CA ASP A 39 -16.22 -0.79 2.37
C ASP A 39 -15.00 -0.38 3.20
N ILE A 40 -14.79 -1.07 4.32
CA ILE A 40 -13.63 -0.91 5.19
C ILE A 40 -12.53 -1.85 4.71
N VAL A 41 -11.37 -1.30 4.35
CA VAL A 41 -10.27 -2.04 3.73
C VAL A 41 -8.94 -1.79 4.45
N ASN A 42 -8.10 -2.82 4.48
CA ASN A 42 -6.74 -2.74 4.99
C ASN A 42 -5.74 -2.55 3.84
N ILE A 43 -4.82 -1.60 4.01
CA ILE A 43 -3.81 -1.27 3.00
C ILE A 43 -2.54 -2.06 3.28
N LYS A 44 -2.21 -3.01 2.40
CA LYS A 44 -0.95 -3.75 2.46
C LYS A 44 -0.22 -3.64 1.12
N GLY A 45 0.96 -3.03 1.13
CA GLY A 45 1.86 -2.99 -0.02
C GLY A 45 2.65 -4.29 -0.15
N ILE A 46 2.71 -4.84 -1.36
CA ILE A 46 3.49 -6.05 -1.68
C ILE A 46 4.63 -5.63 -2.62
N GLY A 47 5.85 -6.11 -2.40
CA GLY A 47 7.00 -5.76 -3.24
C GLY A 47 6.94 -6.27 -4.69
N THR A 48 6.08 -7.25 -4.99
CA THR A 48 5.95 -7.85 -6.33
C THR A 48 5.27 -6.92 -7.32
N VAL A 49 4.26 -6.15 -6.88
CA VAL A 49 3.51 -5.22 -7.73
C VAL A 49 4.02 -3.81 -7.46
N GLN A 50 4.67 -3.21 -8.46
CA GLN A 50 5.29 -1.89 -8.31
C GLN A 50 4.32 -0.74 -8.63
N SER A 51 3.44 -0.95 -9.61
CA SER A 51 2.43 0.03 -10.01
C SER A 51 1.32 0.15 -8.96
N GLY A 52 0.85 1.37 -8.70
CA GLY A 52 -0.24 1.62 -7.74
C GLY A 52 0.11 1.33 -6.27
N MET A 53 1.39 1.11 -5.95
CA MET A 53 1.80 0.72 -4.61
C MET A 53 1.71 1.91 -3.63
N PRO A 54 1.16 1.73 -2.42
CA PRO A 54 1.01 2.79 -1.44
C PRO A 54 2.36 3.29 -0.90
N HIS A 55 2.40 4.55 -0.48
CA HIS A 55 3.54 5.07 0.27
C HIS A 55 3.68 4.33 1.62
N ARG A 56 4.92 4.22 2.11
CA ARG A 56 5.28 3.50 3.36
C ARG A 56 4.37 3.85 4.53
N CYS A 57 3.99 5.12 4.66
CA CYS A 57 3.22 5.59 5.82
C CYS A 57 1.75 5.18 5.83
N TYR A 58 1.24 4.62 4.74
CA TYR A 58 -0.11 4.06 4.66
C TYR A 58 -0.13 2.54 4.80
N HIS A 59 1.03 1.90 4.85
CA HIS A 59 1.13 0.45 5.05
C HIS A 59 0.59 0.03 6.41
N GLY A 60 -0.30 -0.95 6.44
CA GLY A 60 -0.95 -1.43 7.66
C GLY A 60 -2.05 -0.52 8.19
N LYS A 61 -2.45 0.51 7.45
CA LYS A 61 -3.59 1.35 7.83
C LYS A 61 -4.90 0.81 7.27
N THR A 62 -5.96 1.06 8.02
CA THR A 62 -7.34 0.79 7.61
C THR A 62 -7.97 2.09 7.12
N GLY A 63 -8.78 2.00 6.06
CA GLY A 63 -9.51 3.14 5.51
C GLY A 63 -10.84 2.73 4.90
N ARG A 64 -11.54 3.69 4.32
CA ARG A 64 -12.81 3.48 3.62
C ARG A 64 -12.68 3.77 2.14
N VAL A 65 -13.30 2.94 1.31
CA VAL A 65 -13.29 3.10 -0.15
C VAL A 65 -14.18 4.29 -0.56
N TYR A 66 -13.62 5.26 -1.30
CA TYR A 66 -14.36 6.40 -1.85
C TYR A 66 -14.63 6.28 -3.35
N ASN A 67 -13.67 5.73 -4.11
CA ASN A 67 -13.74 5.60 -5.56
C ASN A 67 -13.14 4.28 -6.04
N VAL A 68 -13.66 3.75 -7.15
CA VAL A 68 -13.24 2.46 -7.73
C VAL A 68 -12.97 2.66 -9.23
N PRO A 69 -11.74 3.04 -9.61
CA PRO A 69 -11.28 3.02 -11.01
C PRO A 69 -10.98 1.58 -11.51
N GLN A 70 -10.68 1.42 -12.81
CA GLN A 70 -10.53 0.12 -13.46
C GLN A 70 -9.46 -0.81 -12.85
N HIS A 71 -8.34 -0.27 -12.38
CA HIS A 71 -7.19 -1.05 -11.89
C HIS A 71 -6.72 -0.65 -10.48
N ALA A 72 -7.49 0.17 -9.75
CA ALA A 72 -7.10 0.65 -8.44
C ALA A 72 -8.33 0.91 -7.56
N VAL A 73 -8.09 1.18 -6.28
CA VAL A 73 -9.13 1.57 -5.33
C VAL A 73 -8.68 2.83 -4.61
N GLY A 74 -9.52 3.85 -4.65
CA GLY A 74 -9.32 5.09 -3.89
C GLY A 74 -9.80 4.90 -2.46
N ILE A 75 -8.92 5.11 -1.48
CA ILE A 75 -9.17 4.88 -0.06
C ILE A 75 -8.91 6.16 0.74
N VAL A 76 -9.85 6.54 1.60
CA VAL A 76 -9.70 7.63 2.57
C VAL A 76 -9.11 7.06 3.85
N VAL A 77 -8.00 7.63 4.30
CA VAL A 77 -7.25 7.18 5.48
C VAL A 77 -6.84 8.38 6.33
N ASN A 78 -7.11 8.31 7.63
CA ASN A 78 -6.64 9.33 8.56
C ASN A 78 -5.14 9.14 8.85
N LYS A 79 -4.39 10.23 8.81
CA LYS A 79 -2.97 10.27 9.17
C LYS A 79 -2.79 11.33 10.25
N GLN A 80 -2.22 10.94 11.38
CA GLN A 80 -1.82 11.89 12.42
C GLN A 80 -0.64 12.72 11.90
N GLY A 81 -0.76 14.03 12.00
CA GLY A 81 0.16 14.98 11.40
C GLY A 81 1.32 15.32 12.31
N GLN A 82 2.50 14.81 11.98
CA GLN A 82 3.81 15.45 12.06
C GLN A 82 4.80 14.51 11.36
N ASP A 83 5.25 14.92 10.17
CA ASP A 83 6.52 14.53 9.55
C ASP A 83 6.79 13.04 9.26
N SER A 84 6.61 12.63 7.98
CA SER A 84 7.41 11.55 7.33
C SER A 84 6.96 11.17 5.92
N CYS A 85 5.74 11.53 5.50
CA CYS A 85 5.31 11.45 4.10
C CYS A 85 5.33 12.85 3.52
N GLN A 86 6.53 13.32 3.19
CA GLN A 86 6.69 14.46 2.30
C GLN A 86 6.45 13.92 0.88
N GLU A 87 5.42 14.45 0.23
CA GLU A 87 5.41 14.49 -1.22
C GLU A 87 6.48 15.53 -1.58
N ASN A 88 7.51 15.10 -2.31
CA ASN A 88 8.44 16.05 -2.91
C ASN A 88 7.67 16.97 -3.86
#